data_AF-A0A396I9X2-F1
#
_entry.id   AF-A0A396I9X2-F1
#
_cell.length_a   1.000
_cell.length_b   1.000
_cell.length_c   1.000
_cell.angle_alpha   90.00
_cell.angle_beta   90.00
_cell.angle_gamma   90.00
#
_symmetry.space_group_name_H-M   'P 1'
#
loop_
_entity.id
_entity.type
_entity.pdbx_description
1 polymer ?
#
loop_
_entity_poly.entity_id
_entity_poly.type
_entity_poly.pdbx_seq_one_letter_code
_entity_poly.pdbx_strand_id
1 'polypeptide(L)'
;MTDSRIHCGVLPLKKATEEKAQAMRDAAADSFKSMLKEQGEITFNSRWSRVKESLRDDPRYKSVKHEDRELLFNEYISELKAVEHAAERETRAKREEQDKLRERERELRKRKEREEHEMERVRLKIRRKEAVTSFQALLVERIKDPMASWTESKPKLEKDPQGRATNSDLDSADMEKLFRDHVKMLQERRARDFRALLAEFLTSEAASQETDDGKTVLNSWSTAKRLIKSDPRYNKVPSEDREALWRRYAEDMIRRQKSSHDSKEEKHTDARGRKSLESSKNPLESGRSHERR
;
A
#
# COMPACT_ATOMS: atom_id res chain seq x y z
N MET A 1 70.55 69.54 38.78
CA MET A 1 70.04 68.15 38.76
C MET A 1 69.17 67.91 39.99
N THR A 2 67.88 68.16 39.87
CA THR A 2 66.75 67.72 40.72
C THR A 2 65.55 68.20 39.92
N ASP A 3 64.64 67.40 39.40
CA ASP A 3 63.72 66.55 40.13
C ASP A 3 62.92 65.74 39.09
N SER A 4 62.99 64.41 39.14
CA SER A 4 62.18 63.53 38.26
C SER A 4 61.90 62.17 38.91
N ARG A 5 61.90 62.12 40.26
CA ARG A 5 61.70 60.86 41.00
C ARG A 5 60.45 60.84 41.88
N ILE A 6 59.60 61.86 41.81
CA ILE A 6 58.33 61.92 42.57
C ILE A 6 57.11 61.52 41.72
N HIS A 7 57.19 61.54 40.38
CA HIS A 7 56.04 61.25 39.52
C HIS A 7 55.75 59.75 39.30
N CYS A 8 56.69 58.84 39.62
CA CYS A 8 56.59 57.41 39.29
C CYS A 8 55.91 56.56 40.38
N GLY A 9 55.97 56.95 41.67
CA GLY A 9 55.33 56.21 42.78
C GLY A 9 53.87 56.59 43.05
N VAL A 10 53.40 57.73 42.55
CA VAL A 10 52.08 58.28 42.88
C VAL A 10 50.96 57.65 42.05
N LEU A 11 51.23 57.21 40.82
CA LEU A 11 50.23 56.61 39.94
C LEU A 11 49.77 55.21 40.40
N PRO A 12 50.65 54.28 40.81
CA PRO A 12 50.23 52.99 41.36
C PRO A 12 49.47 53.11 42.69
N LEU A 13 49.86 54.06 43.56
CA LEU A 13 49.13 54.32 44.81
C LEU A 13 47.73 54.88 44.55
N LYS A 14 47.58 55.83 43.62
CA LYS A 14 46.27 56.38 43.24
C LYS A 14 45.33 55.31 42.70
N LYS A 15 45.82 54.45 41.79
CA LYS A 15 45.05 53.31 41.28
C LYS A 15 44.65 52.33 42.39
N ALA A 16 45.58 51.96 43.28
CA ALA A 16 45.27 51.07 44.39
C ALA A 16 44.26 51.67 45.40
N THR A 17 44.27 53.00 45.59
CA THR A 17 43.27 53.68 46.43
C THR A 17 41.90 53.77 45.75
N GLU A 18 41.87 53.98 44.44
CA GLU A 18 40.64 53.99 43.64
C GLU A 18 40.00 52.60 43.57
N GLU A 19 40.80 51.55 43.38
CA GLU A 19 40.36 50.16 43.42
C GLU A 19 39.83 49.76 44.80
N LYS A 20 40.50 50.15 45.88
CA LYS A 20 39.98 49.95 47.26
C LYS A 20 38.67 50.70 47.49
N ALA A 21 38.56 51.94 47.02
CA ALA A 21 37.34 52.73 47.13
C ALA A 21 36.19 52.18 46.25
N GLN A 22 36.50 51.56 45.11
CA GLN A 22 35.54 50.85 44.28
C GLN A 22 35.08 49.56 44.97
N ALA A 23 36.01 48.73 45.45
CA ALA A 23 35.68 47.50 46.18
C ALA A 23 34.84 47.77 47.44
N MET A 24 35.10 48.86 48.16
CA MET A 24 34.27 49.28 49.30
C MET A 24 32.86 49.71 48.87
N ARG A 25 32.72 50.36 47.70
CA ARG A 25 31.41 50.72 47.15
C ARG A 25 30.64 49.49 46.68
N ASP A 26 31.32 48.54 46.06
CA ASP A 26 30.71 47.28 45.61
C ASP A 26 30.27 46.43 46.82
N ALA A 27 31.10 46.34 47.85
CA ALA A 27 30.72 45.67 49.11
C ALA A 27 29.55 46.37 49.82
N ALA A 28 29.49 47.70 49.81
CA ALA A 28 28.35 48.45 50.34
C ALA A 28 27.07 48.22 49.51
N ALA A 29 27.19 48.12 48.18
CA ALA A 29 26.10 47.77 47.28
C ALA A 29 25.58 46.34 47.50
N ASP A 30 26.47 45.37 47.69
CA ASP A 30 26.10 43.98 48.00
C ASP A 30 25.42 43.85 49.37
N SER A 31 25.92 44.59 50.36
CA SER A 31 25.31 44.68 51.69
C SER A 31 23.92 45.31 51.63
N PHE A 32 23.74 46.35 50.81
CA PHE A 32 22.45 46.98 50.54
C PHE A 32 21.48 46.02 49.83
N LYS A 33 21.91 45.30 48.78
CA LYS A 33 21.08 44.29 48.11
C LYS A 33 20.72 43.13 49.04
N SER A 34 21.64 42.72 49.94
CA SER A 34 21.36 41.68 50.95
C SER A 34 20.28 42.11 51.94
N MET A 35 20.33 43.36 52.41
CA MET A 35 19.26 43.95 53.21
C MET A 35 17.91 43.96 52.47
N LEU A 36 17.89 44.29 51.18
CA LEU A 36 16.67 44.24 50.37
C LEU A 36 16.11 42.80 50.22
N LYS A 37 16.97 41.78 50.23
CA LYS A 37 16.57 40.36 50.20
C LYS A 37 16.00 39.89 51.53
N GLU A 38 16.59 40.33 52.65
CA GLU A 38 16.10 40.04 54.01
C GLU A 38 14.72 40.65 54.26
N GLN A 39 14.44 41.80 53.64
CA GLN A 39 13.13 42.44 53.63
C GLN A 39 12.18 41.69 52.68
N GLY A 40 11.66 40.54 53.12
CA GLY A 40 10.83 39.61 52.34
C GLY A 40 9.51 40.17 51.78
N GLU A 41 9.17 41.42 52.08
CA GLU A 41 8.02 42.15 51.51
C GLU A 41 8.33 42.82 50.16
N ILE A 42 9.61 42.89 49.75
CA ILE A 42 10.01 43.50 48.48
C ILE A 42 9.80 42.49 47.34
N THR A 43 8.82 42.78 46.48
CA THR A 43 8.55 42.03 45.26
C THR A 43 9.07 42.78 44.04
N PHE A 44 9.09 42.14 42.88
CA PHE A 44 9.48 42.78 41.61
C PHE A 44 8.56 43.94 41.16
N ASN A 45 7.40 44.12 41.81
CA ASN A 45 6.46 45.23 41.60
C ASN A 45 6.58 46.33 42.66
N SER A 46 7.46 46.16 43.65
CA SER A 46 7.66 47.13 44.72
C SER A 46 8.23 48.44 44.18
N ARG A 47 7.75 49.56 44.73
CA ARG A 47 8.15 50.90 44.32
C ARG A 47 9.09 51.50 45.36
N TRP A 48 10.20 52.08 44.91
CA TRP A 48 11.18 52.72 45.79
C TRP A 48 10.55 53.70 46.78
N SER A 49 9.59 54.51 46.31
CA SER A 49 8.88 55.49 47.13
C SER A 49 8.13 54.91 48.33
N ARG A 50 7.73 53.63 48.28
CA ARG A 50 7.03 52.93 49.38
C ARG A 50 7.97 52.19 50.31
N VAL A 51 9.14 51.78 49.82
CA VAL A 51 10.09 50.94 50.55
C VAL A 51 11.15 51.76 51.26
N LYS A 52 11.57 52.90 50.71
CA LYS A 52 12.71 53.68 51.21
C LYS A 52 12.59 54.13 52.66
N GLU A 53 11.37 54.36 53.17
CA GLU A 53 11.15 54.86 54.53
C GLU A 53 11.41 53.77 55.58
N SER A 54 11.01 52.52 55.30
CA SER A 54 11.23 51.41 56.22
C SER A 54 12.69 50.95 56.30
N LEU A 55 13.52 51.35 55.33
CA LEU A 55 14.95 51.02 55.29
C LEU A 55 15.83 52.10 55.95
N ARG A 56 15.27 53.26 56.30
CA ARG A 56 16.04 54.44 56.72
C ARG A 56 16.94 54.18 57.94
N ASP A 57 16.50 53.32 58.85
CA ASP A 57 17.19 53.06 60.12
C ASP A 57 18.32 52.04 60.02
N ASP A 58 18.36 51.21 58.96
CA ASP A 58 19.37 50.17 58.78
C ASP A 58 20.78 50.79 58.52
N PRO A 59 21.83 50.38 59.25
CA PRO A 59 23.20 50.85 59.02
C PRO A 59 23.70 50.65 57.58
N ARG A 60 23.27 49.56 56.92
CA ARG A 60 23.62 49.22 55.53
C ARG A 60 22.99 50.19 54.55
N TYR A 61 21.77 50.67 54.82
CA TYR A 61 21.12 51.74 54.04
C TYR A 61 21.90 53.06 54.13
N LYS A 62 22.37 53.42 55.33
CA LYS A 62 23.14 54.66 55.56
C LYS A 62 24.53 54.62 54.93
N SER A 63 25.12 53.44 54.77
CA SER A 63 26.46 53.23 54.17
C SER A 63 26.53 53.50 52.66
N VAL A 64 25.39 53.48 51.97
CA VAL A 64 25.28 53.78 50.53
C VAL A 64 24.94 55.25 50.30
N LYS A 65 25.55 55.87 49.29
CA LYS A 65 25.27 57.27 48.88
C LYS A 65 23.82 57.45 48.44
N HIS A 66 23.24 58.61 48.70
CA HIS A 66 21.83 58.85 48.44
C HIS A 66 21.45 58.65 46.96
N GLU A 67 22.33 59.05 46.04
CA GLU A 67 22.16 58.94 44.58
C GLU A 67 22.15 57.49 44.09
N ASP A 68 22.88 56.60 44.78
CA ASP A 68 23.07 55.20 44.37
C ASP A 68 21.96 54.28 44.90
N ARG A 69 21.24 54.67 45.95
CA ARG A 69 20.24 53.82 46.63
C ARG A 69 19.09 53.40 45.72
N GLU A 70 18.51 54.34 44.98
CA GLU A 70 17.40 54.04 44.05
C GLU A 70 17.88 53.23 42.84
N LEU A 71 19.12 53.49 42.38
CA LEU A 71 19.74 52.70 41.31
C LEU A 71 19.94 51.25 41.72
N LEU A 72 20.54 51.01 42.90
CA LEU A 72 20.74 49.67 43.44
C LEU A 72 19.42 48.95 43.74
N PHE A 73 18.39 49.68 44.19
CA PHE A 73 17.04 49.13 44.35
C PHE A 73 16.45 48.71 43.01
N ASN A 74 16.50 49.56 41.99
CA ASN A 74 15.97 49.24 40.66
C ASN A 74 16.73 48.09 40.00
N GLU A 75 18.05 48.00 40.22
CA GLU A 75 18.87 46.87 39.79
C GLU A 75 18.41 45.58 40.46
N TYR A 76 18.23 45.58 41.79
CA TYR A 76 17.69 44.43 42.53
C TYR A 76 16.29 44.01 42.03
N ILE A 77 15.40 44.97 41.77
CA ILE A 77 14.08 44.69 41.19
C ILE A 77 14.20 44.10 39.78
N SER A 78 15.14 44.57 38.97
CA SER A 78 15.43 44.02 37.65
C SER A 78 15.97 42.57 37.74
N GLU A 79 16.85 42.29 38.71
CA GLU A 79 17.33 40.93 38.99
C GLU A 79 16.17 39.99 39.37
N LEU A 80 15.25 40.43 40.26
CA LEU A 80 14.07 39.65 40.62
C LEU A 80 13.17 39.36 39.40
N LYS A 81 12.94 40.34 38.52
CA LYS A 81 12.19 40.13 37.26
C LYS A 81 12.89 39.16 36.33
N ALA A 82 14.21 39.24 36.21
CA ALA A 82 14.99 38.37 35.34
C ALA A 82 14.93 36.91 35.82
N VAL A 83 14.99 36.68 37.14
CA VAL A 83 14.85 35.36 37.76
C VAL A 83 13.45 34.79 37.51
N GLU A 84 12.39 35.57 37.77
CA GLU A 84 11.00 35.15 37.53
C GLU A 84 10.77 34.79 36.06
N HIS A 85 11.19 35.64 35.13
CA HIS A 85 11.05 35.38 33.70
C HIS A 85 11.91 34.21 33.21
N ALA A 86 13.07 33.95 33.84
CA ALA A 86 13.86 32.75 33.55
C ALA A 86 13.16 31.47 34.02
N ALA A 87 12.62 31.48 35.24
CA ALA A 87 11.85 30.37 35.79
C ALA A 87 10.58 30.11 34.94
N GLU A 88 9.85 31.14 34.56
CA GLU A 88 8.67 31.03 33.69
C GLU A 88 9.05 30.41 32.33
N ARG A 89 10.13 30.87 31.70
CA ARG A 89 10.62 30.29 30.44
C ARG A 89 11.02 28.82 30.59
N GLU A 90 11.69 28.45 31.69
CA GLU A 90 12.07 27.07 31.94
C GLU A 90 10.85 26.17 32.16
N THR A 91 9.87 26.60 32.97
CA THR A 91 8.63 25.85 33.17
C THR A 91 7.82 25.72 31.88
N ARG A 92 7.77 26.77 31.06
CA ARG A 92 7.16 26.74 29.74
C ARG A 92 7.87 25.77 28.81
N ALA A 93 9.20 25.80 28.74
CA ALA A 93 9.98 24.86 27.93
C ALA A 93 9.73 23.41 28.34
N LYS A 94 9.72 23.11 29.64
CA LYS A 94 9.40 21.76 30.16
C LYS A 94 7.98 21.31 29.78
N ARG A 95 6.99 22.22 29.83
CA ARG A 95 5.62 21.92 29.39
C ARG A 95 5.57 21.66 27.88
N GLU A 96 6.20 22.49 27.07
CA GLU A 96 6.26 22.32 25.62
C GLU A 96 6.98 21.02 25.22
N GLU A 97 8.04 20.63 25.91
CA GLU A 97 8.71 19.34 25.72
C GLU A 97 7.82 18.16 26.11
N GLN A 98 7.14 18.25 27.25
CA GLN A 98 6.19 17.22 27.68
C GLN A 98 5.03 17.08 26.68
N ASP A 99 4.50 18.19 26.15
CA ASP A 99 3.43 18.18 25.16
C ASP A 99 3.90 17.57 23.83
N LYS A 100 5.13 17.89 23.38
CA LYS A 100 5.74 17.25 22.20
C LYS A 100 5.92 15.75 22.38
N LEU A 101 6.34 15.29 23.57
CA LEU A 101 6.45 13.86 23.87
C LEU A 101 5.08 13.17 23.85
N ARG A 102 4.08 13.79 24.48
CA ARG A 102 2.69 13.29 24.48
C ARG A 102 2.10 13.25 23.07
N GLU A 103 2.40 14.23 22.23
CA GLU A 103 1.97 14.25 20.84
C GLU A 103 2.60 13.11 20.04
N ARG A 104 3.92 12.93 20.14
CA ARG A 104 4.63 11.80 19.50
C ARG A 104 4.09 10.45 19.94
N GLU A 105 3.80 10.27 21.23
CA GLU A 105 3.21 9.03 21.75
C GLU A 105 1.82 8.78 21.14
N ARG A 106 0.98 9.82 21.05
CA ARG A 106 -0.34 9.72 20.40
C ARG A 106 -0.22 9.36 18.92
N GLU A 107 0.74 9.94 18.20
CA GLU A 107 0.99 9.62 16.79
C GLU A 107 1.45 8.18 16.61
N LEU A 108 2.39 7.71 17.43
CA LEU A 108 2.86 6.33 17.42
C LEU A 108 1.73 5.35 17.72
N ARG A 109 0.88 5.66 18.71
CA ARG A 109 -0.30 4.84 19.03
C ARG A 109 -1.25 4.75 17.84
N LYS A 110 -1.58 5.89 17.21
CA LYS A 110 -2.44 5.93 16.02
C LYS A 110 -1.82 5.16 14.85
N ARG A 111 -0.50 5.23 14.67
CA ARG A 111 0.21 4.47 13.62
C ARG A 111 0.13 2.97 13.90
N LYS A 112 0.43 2.55 15.12
CA LYS A 112 0.37 1.15 15.54
C LYS A 112 -1.04 0.56 15.38
N GLU A 113 -2.07 1.31 15.76
CA GLU A 113 -3.48 0.90 15.57
C GLU A 113 -3.83 0.70 14.08
N ARG A 114 -3.38 1.60 13.20
CA ARG A 114 -3.56 1.44 11.75
C ARG A 114 -2.84 0.20 11.22
N GLU A 115 -1.59 -0.01 11.65
CA GLU A 115 -0.80 -1.19 11.26
C GLU A 115 -1.47 -2.49 11.76
N GLU A 116 -1.99 -2.51 13.00
CA GLU A 116 -2.74 -3.64 13.54
C GLU A 116 -4.02 -3.95 12.77
N HIS A 117 -4.82 -2.93 12.43
CA HIS A 117 -6.00 -3.10 11.59
C HIS A 117 -5.64 -3.60 10.18
N GLU A 118 -4.57 -3.10 9.58
CA GLU A 118 -4.10 -3.58 8.29
C GLU A 118 -3.64 -5.04 8.37
N MET A 119 -2.85 -5.39 9.37
CA MET A 119 -2.42 -6.76 9.63
C MET A 119 -3.61 -7.70 9.82
N GLU A 120 -4.65 -7.30 10.56
CA GLU A 120 -5.83 -8.13 10.77
C GLU A 120 -6.62 -8.33 9.47
N ARG A 121 -6.74 -7.30 8.62
CA ARG A 121 -7.35 -7.43 7.29
C ARG A 121 -6.57 -8.42 6.41
N VAL A 122 -5.24 -8.40 6.48
CA VAL A 122 -4.39 -9.34 5.73
C VAL A 122 -4.57 -10.76 6.28
N ARG A 123 -4.57 -10.95 7.60
CA ARG A 123 -4.79 -12.26 8.24
C ARG A 123 -6.14 -12.87 7.86
N LEU A 124 -7.21 -12.08 7.90
CA LEU A 124 -8.55 -12.55 7.54
C LEU A 124 -8.61 -12.99 6.06
N LYS A 125 -7.95 -12.25 5.16
CA LYS A 125 -7.84 -12.66 3.74
C LYS A 125 -7.09 -13.98 3.57
N ILE A 126 -6.02 -14.20 4.34
CA ILE A 126 -5.25 -15.46 4.29
C ILE A 126 -6.12 -16.61 4.79
N ARG A 127 -6.73 -16.48 5.97
CA ARG A 127 -7.62 -17.50 6.55
C ARG A 127 -8.76 -17.89 5.59
N ARG A 128 -9.42 -16.89 4.97
CA ARG A 128 -10.45 -17.15 3.97
C ARG A 128 -9.91 -17.89 2.74
N LYS A 129 -8.74 -17.51 2.21
CA LYS A 129 -8.11 -18.21 1.07
C LYS A 129 -7.76 -19.66 1.41
N GLU A 130 -7.25 -19.90 2.61
CA GLU A 130 -6.94 -21.24 3.11
C GLU A 130 -8.22 -22.07 3.26
N ALA A 131 -9.28 -21.49 3.83
CA ALA A 131 -10.59 -22.14 3.94
C ALA A 131 -11.16 -22.51 2.56
N VAL A 132 -11.10 -21.60 1.58
CA VAL A 132 -11.51 -21.86 0.19
C VAL A 132 -10.71 -23.02 -0.42
N THR A 133 -9.38 -22.99 -0.30
CA THR A 133 -8.50 -24.02 -0.87
C THR A 133 -8.77 -25.39 -0.23
N SER A 134 -8.93 -25.40 1.09
CA SER A 134 -9.23 -26.60 1.86
C SER A 134 -10.59 -27.19 1.48
N PHE A 135 -11.62 -26.35 1.34
CA PHE A 135 -12.94 -26.78 0.88
C PHE A 135 -12.92 -27.28 -0.58
N GLN A 136 -12.18 -26.63 -1.48
CA GLN A 136 -11.98 -27.12 -2.84
C GLN A 136 -11.32 -28.49 -2.87
N ALA A 137 -10.33 -28.76 -2.00
CA ALA A 137 -9.73 -30.09 -1.88
C ALA A 137 -10.76 -31.13 -1.44
N LEU A 138 -11.61 -30.79 -0.46
CA LEU A 138 -12.72 -31.66 -0.04
C LEU A 138 -13.68 -31.96 -1.20
N LEU A 139 -14.04 -30.96 -2.01
CA LEU A 139 -14.89 -31.14 -3.20
C LEU A 139 -14.23 -32.08 -4.21
N VAL A 140 -12.93 -31.91 -4.47
CA VAL A 140 -12.17 -32.80 -5.35
C VAL A 140 -12.18 -34.23 -4.79
N GLU A 141 -12.03 -34.43 -3.49
CA GLU A 141 -12.02 -35.76 -2.85
C GLU A 141 -13.40 -36.43 -2.90
N ARG A 142 -14.47 -35.71 -2.54
CA ARG A 142 -15.81 -36.28 -2.29
C ARG A 142 -16.76 -36.20 -3.48
N ILE A 143 -16.67 -35.15 -4.30
CA ILE A 143 -17.60 -34.88 -5.39
C ILE A 143 -16.95 -35.23 -6.73
N LYS A 144 -17.23 -36.44 -7.21
CA LYS A 144 -16.75 -36.96 -8.51
C LYS A 144 -17.83 -36.94 -9.59
N ASP A 145 -19.08 -36.79 -9.19
CA ASP A 145 -20.23 -36.76 -10.07
C ASP A 145 -20.54 -35.32 -10.52
N PRO A 146 -20.47 -34.99 -11.83
CA PRO A 146 -20.86 -33.69 -12.36
C PRO A 146 -22.36 -33.43 -12.36
N MET A 147 -23.20 -34.37 -11.94
CA MET A 147 -24.63 -34.17 -11.71
C MET A 147 -24.98 -34.05 -10.22
N ALA A 148 -23.97 -34.01 -9.34
CA ALA A 148 -24.20 -33.89 -7.91
C ALA A 148 -24.97 -32.61 -7.57
N SER A 149 -25.98 -32.74 -6.72
CA SER A 149 -26.74 -31.60 -6.20
C SER A 149 -26.15 -31.10 -4.88
N TRP A 150 -26.23 -29.79 -4.63
CA TRP A 150 -25.77 -29.19 -3.38
C TRP A 150 -26.54 -29.72 -2.17
N THR A 151 -27.86 -29.84 -2.29
CA THR A 151 -28.76 -30.30 -1.22
C THR A 151 -28.45 -31.71 -0.76
N GLU A 152 -28.11 -32.62 -1.69
CA GLU A 152 -27.73 -34.01 -1.34
C GLU A 152 -26.28 -34.11 -0.84
N SER A 153 -25.39 -33.26 -1.38
CA SER A 153 -23.96 -33.32 -1.08
C SER A 153 -23.61 -32.64 0.24
N LYS A 154 -24.29 -31.55 0.60
CA LYS A 154 -23.99 -30.72 1.77
C LYS A 154 -23.90 -31.53 3.08
N PRO A 155 -24.88 -32.38 3.45
CA PRO A 155 -24.80 -33.16 4.68
C PRO A 155 -23.64 -34.18 4.69
N LYS A 156 -23.18 -34.62 3.52
CA LYS A 156 -22.04 -35.54 3.38
C LYS A 156 -20.71 -34.78 3.53
N LEU A 157 -20.65 -33.55 3.05
CA LEU A 157 -19.48 -32.67 3.17
C LEU A 157 -19.30 -32.15 4.60
N GLU A 158 -20.39 -31.84 5.31
CA GLU A 158 -20.38 -31.40 6.72
C GLU A 158 -19.86 -32.48 7.68
N LYS A 159 -19.92 -33.76 7.30
CA LYS A 159 -19.36 -34.88 8.06
C LYS A 159 -17.85 -35.07 7.85
N ASP A 160 -17.19 -34.14 7.17
CA ASP A 160 -15.73 -34.17 6.99
C ASP A 160 -15.01 -34.11 8.34
N PRO A 161 -14.13 -35.08 8.68
CA PRO A 161 -13.42 -35.10 9.96
C PRO A 161 -12.52 -33.88 10.21
N GLN A 162 -12.04 -33.25 9.13
CA GLN A 162 -11.23 -32.04 9.21
C GLN A 162 -12.06 -30.76 9.38
N GLY A 163 -13.40 -30.86 9.37
CA GLY A 163 -14.30 -29.73 9.56
C GLY A 163 -14.20 -28.68 8.45
N ARG A 164 -13.73 -29.05 7.25
CA ARG A 164 -13.49 -28.10 6.15
C ARG A 164 -14.79 -27.43 5.67
N ALA A 165 -15.90 -28.16 5.74
CA ALA A 165 -17.24 -27.67 5.40
C ALA A 165 -17.97 -26.95 6.56
N THR A 166 -17.37 -26.89 7.75
CA THR A 166 -17.91 -26.20 8.93
C THR A 166 -17.02 -25.04 9.37
N ASN A 167 -16.05 -24.64 8.54
CA ASN A 167 -15.11 -23.57 8.85
C ASN A 167 -15.82 -22.21 8.87
N SER A 168 -15.65 -21.44 9.95
CA SER A 168 -16.28 -20.12 10.13
C SER A 168 -15.82 -19.04 9.15
N ASP A 169 -14.63 -19.20 8.54
CA ASP A 169 -14.08 -18.24 7.57
C ASP A 169 -14.70 -18.37 6.16
N LEU A 170 -15.61 -19.34 5.97
CA LEU A 170 -16.32 -19.61 4.73
C LEU A 170 -17.83 -19.79 4.98
N ASP A 171 -18.65 -18.90 4.43
CA ASP A 171 -20.10 -18.98 4.62
C ASP A 171 -20.76 -20.03 3.72
N SER A 172 -22.03 -20.37 4.01
CA SER A 172 -22.76 -21.40 3.24
C SER A 172 -23.00 -21.02 1.79
N ALA A 173 -23.06 -19.73 1.45
CA ALA A 173 -23.30 -19.27 0.08
C ALA A 173 -22.04 -19.40 -0.76
N ASP A 174 -20.89 -19.05 -0.20
CA ASP A 174 -19.57 -19.25 -0.79
C ASP A 174 -19.28 -20.74 -0.99
N MET A 175 -19.61 -21.58 0.01
CA MET A 175 -19.47 -23.03 -0.13
C MET A 175 -20.34 -23.60 -1.26
N GLU A 176 -21.60 -23.17 -1.35
CA GLU A 176 -22.49 -23.59 -2.44
C GLU A 176 -21.96 -23.11 -3.80
N LYS A 177 -21.44 -21.89 -3.88
CA LYS A 177 -20.81 -21.37 -5.09
C LYS A 177 -19.60 -22.22 -5.50
N LEU A 178 -18.68 -22.51 -4.58
CA LEU A 178 -17.52 -23.35 -4.83
C LEU A 178 -17.91 -24.76 -5.29
N PHE A 179 -18.97 -25.33 -4.71
CA PHE A 179 -19.55 -26.59 -5.14
C PHE A 179 -20.03 -26.52 -6.59
N ARG A 180 -20.84 -25.51 -6.94
CA ARG A 180 -21.37 -25.32 -8.30
C ARG A 180 -20.24 -25.10 -9.31
N ASP A 181 -19.23 -24.31 -8.97
CA ASP A 181 -18.05 -24.08 -9.79
C ASP A 181 -17.26 -25.38 -10.03
N HIS A 182 -17.09 -26.21 -8.99
CA HIS A 182 -16.45 -27.53 -9.10
C HIS A 182 -17.25 -28.48 -10.00
N VAL A 183 -18.57 -28.57 -9.80
CA VAL A 183 -19.46 -29.40 -10.62
C VAL A 183 -19.40 -28.96 -12.10
N LYS A 184 -19.44 -27.65 -12.36
CA LYS A 184 -19.26 -27.10 -13.71
C LYS A 184 -17.91 -27.48 -14.32
N MET A 185 -16.82 -27.39 -13.56
CA MET A 185 -15.49 -27.80 -14.03
C MET A 185 -15.44 -29.29 -14.38
N LEU A 186 -16.13 -30.16 -13.62
CA LEU A 186 -16.26 -31.59 -13.95
C LEU A 186 -17.03 -31.82 -15.26
N GLN A 187 -18.12 -31.09 -15.48
CA GLN A 187 -18.90 -31.15 -16.73
C GLN A 187 -18.04 -30.69 -17.92
N GLU A 188 -17.35 -29.56 -17.78
CA GLU A 188 -16.46 -29.02 -18.81
C GLU A 188 -15.31 -29.96 -19.13
N ARG A 189 -14.74 -30.66 -18.13
CA ARG A 189 -13.73 -31.69 -18.35
C ARG A 189 -14.27 -32.83 -19.21
N ARG A 190 -15.44 -33.39 -18.85
CA ARG A 190 -16.09 -34.46 -19.63
C ARG A 190 -16.42 -34.02 -21.06
N ALA A 191 -16.90 -32.78 -21.23
CA ALA A 191 -17.17 -32.22 -22.54
C ALA A 191 -15.89 -32.04 -23.38
N ARG A 192 -14.77 -31.64 -22.77
CA ARG A 192 -13.46 -31.58 -23.44
C ARG A 192 -12.97 -32.96 -23.85
N ASP A 193 -13.06 -33.95 -22.96
CA ASP A 193 -12.65 -35.32 -23.25
C ASP A 193 -13.49 -35.93 -24.39
N PHE A 194 -14.80 -35.63 -24.43
CA PHE A 194 -15.68 -36.02 -25.52
C PHE A 194 -15.36 -35.30 -26.83
N ARG A 195 -15.01 -34.01 -26.77
CA ARG A 195 -14.55 -33.28 -27.96
C ARG A 195 -13.25 -33.86 -28.51
N ALA A 196 -12.32 -34.29 -27.65
CA ALA A 196 -11.12 -35.00 -28.06
C ALA A 196 -11.45 -36.34 -28.72
N LEU A 197 -12.37 -37.12 -28.15
CA LEU A 197 -12.89 -38.34 -28.77
C LEU A 197 -13.45 -38.08 -30.18
N LEU A 198 -14.25 -37.03 -30.35
CA LEU A 198 -14.77 -36.67 -31.68
C LEU A 198 -13.64 -36.28 -32.64
N ALA A 199 -12.61 -35.58 -32.18
CA ALA A 199 -11.47 -35.21 -33.03
C ALA A 199 -10.63 -36.41 -33.46
N GLU A 200 -10.50 -37.44 -32.62
CA GLU A 200 -9.76 -38.66 -32.93
C GLU A 200 -10.49 -39.53 -33.96
N PHE A 201 -11.82 -39.64 -33.89
CA PHE A 201 -12.60 -40.55 -34.75
C PHE A 201 -13.25 -39.88 -35.95
N LEU A 202 -13.56 -38.58 -35.87
CA LEU A 202 -14.18 -37.81 -36.96
C LEU A 202 -13.11 -37.03 -37.74
N THR A 203 -12.07 -37.74 -38.18
CA THR A 203 -11.00 -37.19 -39.01
C THR A 203 -11.54 -36.74 -40.37
N SER A 204 -10.75 -35.95 -41.10
CA SER A 204 -11.13 -35.52 -42.46
C SER A 204 -11.38 -36.72 -43.39
N GLU A 205 -10.65 -37.81 -43.22
CA GLU A 205 -10.85 -39.05 -43.97
C GLU A 205 -12.20 -39.70 -43.63
N ALA A 206 -12.51 -39.87 -42.34
CA ALA A 206 -13.80 -40.39 -41.90
C ALA A 206 -14.98 -39.50 -42.34
N ALA A 207 -14.76 -38.18 -42.42
CA ALA A 207 -15.73 -37.21 -42.90
C ALA A 207 -16.02 -37.31 -44.41
N SER A 208 -15.05 -37.79 -45.21
CA SER A 208 -15.20 -37.99 -46.65
C SER A 208 -15.83 -39.35 -47.02
N GLN A 209 -15.93 -40.28 -46.07
CA GLN A 209 -16.59 -41.56 -46.30
C GLN A 209 -18.11 -41.40 -46.26
N GLU A 210 -18.75 -41.67 -47.39
CA GLU A 210 -20.20 -41.69 -47.53
C GLU A 210 -20.71 -43.13 -47.51
N THR A 211 -21.80 -43.38 -46.80
CA THR A 211 -22.56 -44.63 -46.94
C THR A 211 -23.38 -44.63 -48.23
N ASP A 212 -23.90 -45.77 -48.65
CA ASP A 212 -24.82 -45.90 -49.81
C ASP A 212 -26.03 -44.92 -49.76
N ASP A 213 -26.45 -44.51 -48.56
CA ASP A 213 -27.50 -43.51 -48.32
C ASP A 213 -27.04 -42.03 -48.38
N GLY A 214 -25.79 -41.72 -48.74
CA GLY A 214 -25.22 -40.36 -48.73
C GLY A 214 -24.96 -39.77 -47.32
N LYS A 215 -24.97 -40.60 -46.27
CA LYS A 215 -24.72 -40.17 -44.88
C LYS A 215 -23.22 -40.22 -44.57
N THR A 216 -22.71 -39.17 -43.94
CA THR A 216 -21.35 -39.05 -43.41
C THR A 216 -21.37 -38.99 -41.89
N VAL A 217 -20.19 -39.09 -41.27
CA VAL A 217 -20.02 -38.90 -39.83
C VAL A 217 -20.26 -37.45 -39.36
N LEU A 218 -20.33 -36.48 -40.29
CA LEU A 218 -20.60 -35.08 -39.99
C LEU A 218 -22.09 -34.71 -40.14
N ASN A 219 -22.85 -35.43 -40.96
CA ASN A 219 -24.26 -35.15 -41.20
C ASN A 219 -25.23 -36.13 -40.49
N SER A 220 -24.72 -37.24 -39.95
CA SER A 220 -25.54 -38.25 -39.27
C SER A 220 -24.96 -38.66 -37.93
N TRP A 221 -25.69 -38.37 -36.86
CA TRP A 221 -25.35 -38.79 -35.50
C TRP A 221 -25.23 -40.31 -35.40
N SER A 222 -26.13 -41.06 -36.02
CA SER A 222 -26.11 -42.53 -36.01
C SER A 222 -24.83 -43.09 -36.64
N THR A 223 -24.34 -42.48 -37.73
CA THR A 223 -23.08 -42.86 -38.38
C THR A 223 -21.89 -42.56 -37.47
N ALA A 224 -21.81 -41.35 -36.92
CA ALA A 224 -20.75 -40.97 -35.98
C ALA A 224 -20.74 -41.84 -34.71
N LYS A 225 -21.92 -42.07 -34.13
CA LYS A 225 -22.11 -42.87 -32.91
C LYS A 225 -21.57 -44.29 -33.07
N ARG A 226 -21.66 -44.91 -34.26
CA ARG A 226 -21.08 -46.25 -34.49
C ARG A 226 -19.58 -46.29 -34.27
N LEU A 227 -18.86 -45.20 -34.59
CA LEU A 227 -17.41 -45.10 -34.45
C LEU A 227 -16.98 -44.83 -33.00
N ILE A 228 -17.74 -44.00 -32.28
CA ILE A 228 -17.32 -43.51 -30.96
C ILE A 228 -17.91 -44.29 -29.78
N LYS A 229 -18.94 -45.13 -29.98
CA LYS A 229 -19.67 -45.82 -28.88
C LYS A 229 -18.83 -46.82 -28.09
N SER A 230 -17.74 -47.33 -28.66
CA SER A 230 -16.84 -48.28 -28.00
C SER A 230 -15.88 -47.62 -27.02
N ASP A 231 -15.64 -46.31 -27.13
CA ASP A 231 -14.69 -45.60 -26.29
C ASP A 231 -15.28 -45.31 -24.88
N PRO A 232 -14.53 -45.53 -23.79
CA PRO A 232 -15.01 -45.24 -22.44
C PRO A 232 -15.47 -43.79 -22.21
N ARG A 233 -14.85 -42.81 -22.90
CA ARG A 233 -15.20 -41.37 -22.80
C ARG A 233 -16.62 -41.09 -23.28
N TYR A 234 -17.15 -41.90 -24.20
CA TYR A 234 -18.54 -41.79 -24.68
C TYR A 234 -19.55 -41.95 -23.53
N ASN A 235 -19.32 -42.93 -22.65
CA ASN A 235 -20.22 -43.23 -21.54
C ASN A 235 -20.11 -42.21 -20.38
N LYS A 236 -19.07 -41.37 -20.36
CA LYS A 236 -18.88 -40.35 -19.31
C LYS A 236 -19.76 -39.12 -19.51
N VAL A 237 -20.20 -38.86 -20.74
CA VAL A 237 -21.14 -37.77 -21.06
C VAL A 237 -22.58 -38.27 -20.91
N PRO A 238 -23.51 -37.50 -20.30
CA PRO A 238 -24.94 -37.82 -20.26
C PRO A 238 -25.52 -38.06 -21.65
N SER A 239 -26.48 -38.98 -21.78
CA SER A 239 -27.06 -39.34 -23.07
C SER A 239 -27.70 -38.15 -23.79
N GLU A 240 -28.36 -37.27 -23.05
CA GLU A 240 -29.00 -36.05 -23.55
C GLU A 240 -28.02 -35.05 -24.17
N ASP A 241 -26.77 -35.03 -23.69
CA ASP A 241 -25.78 -34.03 -24.11
C ASP A 241 -24.95 -34.49 -25.33
N ARG A 242 -24.83 -35.81 -25.55
CA ARG A 242 -23.90 -36.37 -26.56
C ARG A 242 -24.18 -35.86 -27.96
N GLU A 243 -25.44 -35.90 -28.38
CA GLU A 243 -25.81 -35.48 -29.73
C GLU A 243 -25.66 -33.97 -29.91
N ALA A 244 -25.99 -33.17 -28.90
CA ALA A 244 -25.80 -31.72 -28.94
C ALA A 244 -24.31 -31.35 -29.03
N LEU A 245 -23.44 -32.02 -28.26
CA LEU A 245 -22.00 -31.84 -28.32
C LEU A 245 -21.41 -32.26 -29.68
N TRP A 246 -21.88 -33.38 -30.24
CA TRP A 246 -21.52 -33.81 -31.59
C TRP A 246 -21.97 -32.79 -32.64
N ARG A 247 -23.21 -32.31 -32.58
CA ARG A 247 -23.76 -31.36 -33.55
C ARG A 247 -22.92 -30.09 -33.60
N ARG A 248 -22.59 -29.52 -32.43
CA ARG A 248 -21.70 -28.35 -32.33
C ARG A 248 -20.31 -28.63 -32.91
N TYR A 249 -19.76 -29.82 -32.66
CA TYR A 249 -18.46 -30.21 -33.21
C TYR A 249 -18.50 -30.38 -34.74
N ALA A 250 -19.53 -31.02 -35.26
CA ALA A 250 -19.71 -31.24 -36.69
C ALA A 250 -19.92 -29.92 -37.45
N GLU A 251 -20.72 -29.00 -36.90
CA GLU A 251 -20.88 -27.64 -37.42
C GLU A 251 -19.55 -26.87 -37.45
N ASP A 252 -18.76 -26.96 -36.37
CA ASP A 252 -17.42 -26.36 -36.31
C ASP A 252 -16.49 -26.94 -37.39
N MET A 253 -16.53 -28.26 -37.60
CA MET A 253 -15.74 -28.95 -38.63
C MET A 253 -16.14 -28.54 -40.04
N ILE A 254 -17.44 -28.51 -40.35
CA ILE A 254 -17.97 -28.07 -41.64
C ILE A 254 -17.60 -26.61 -41.90
N ARG A 255 -17.70 -25.75 -40.87
CA ARG A 255 -17.29 -24.34 -40.96
C ARG A 255 -15.80 -24.20 -41.30
N ARG A 256 -14.94 -25.00 -40.67
CA ARG A 256 -13.49 -25.04 -40.93
C ARG A 256 -13.17 -25.55 -42.33
N GLN A 257 -13.91 -26.55 -42.83
CA GLN A 257 -13.76 -27.04 -44.20
C GLN A 257 -14.12 -25.96 -45.22
N LYS A 258 -15.26 -25.27 -45.03
CA LYS A 258 -15.69 -24.15 -45.89
C LYS A 258 -14.67 -23.02 -45.92
N SER A 259 -14.22 -22.54 -44.76
CA SER A 259 -13.23 -21.45 -44.72
C SER A 259 -11.89 -21.84 -45.35
N SER A 260 -11.48 -23.12 -45.25
CA SER A 260 -10.28 -23.61 -45.92
C SER A 260 -10.42 -23.72 -47.43
N HIS A 261 -11.64 -23.95 -47.92
CA HIS A 261 -11.97 -23.96 -49.35
C HIS A 261 -11.95 -22.54 -49.91
N ASP A 262 -12.66 -21.60 -49.27
CA ASP A 262 -12.68 -20.19 -49.66
C ASP A 262 -11.26 -19.59 -49.69
N SER A 263 -10.44 -19.88 -48.68
CA SER A 263 -9.03 -19.43 -48.63
C SER A 263 -8.16 -20.01 -49.76
N LYS A 264 -8.46 -21.24 -50.22
CA LYS A 264 -7.74 -21.86 -51.35
C LYS A 264 -8.21 -21.29 -52.68
N GLU A 265 -9.50 -21.00 -52.82
CA GLU A 265 -10.05 -20.35 -54.00
C GLU A 265 -9.49 -18.93 -54.15
N GLU A 266 -9.49 -18.10 -53.10
CA GLU A 266 -8.89 -16.76 -53.12
C GLU A 266 -7.40 -16.79 -53.47
N LYS A 267 -6.64 -17.76 -52.93
CA LYS A 267 -5.21 -17.89 -53.26
C LYS A 267 -4.97 -18.34 -54.71
N HIS A 268 -5.90 -19.12 -55.28
CA HIS A 268 -5.81 -19.56 -56.67
C HIS A 268 -6.24 -18.47 -57.66
N THR A 269 -7.23 -17.63 -57.32
CA THR A 269 -7.63 -16.47 -58.14
C THR A 269 -6.52 -15.42 -58.19
N ASP A 270 -5.86 -15.12 -57.06
CA ASP A 270 -4.72 -14.19 -57.02
C ASP A 270 -3.50 -14.71 -57.80
N ALA A 271 -3.21 -16.01 -57.73
CA ALA A 271 -2.12 -16.63 -58.49
C ALA A 271 -2.38 -16.65 -60.01
N ARG A 272 -3.64 -16.82 -60.44
CA ARG A 272 -4.04 -16.69 -61.85
C ARG A 272 -4.03 -15.22 -62.32
N GLY A 273 -4.44 -14.28 -61.46
CA GLY A 273 -4.36 -12.85 -61.74
C GLY A 273 -2.93 -12.37 -61.97
N ARG A 274 -1.97 -12.83 -61.15
CA ARG A 274 -0.54 -12.54 -61.34
C ARG A 274 0.06 -13.15 -62.61
N LYS A 275 -0.26 -14.41 -62.93
CA LYS A 275 0.24 -15.06 -64.16
C LYS A 275 -0.34 -14.45 -65.44
N SER A 276 -1.54 -13.88 -65.40
CA SER A 276 -2.15 -13.18 -66.55
C SER A 276 -1.43 -11.86 -66.88
N LEU A 277 -0.95 -11.14 -65.87
CA LEU A 277 -0.22 -9.87 -66.05
C LEU A 277 1.22 -10.06 -66.56
N GLU A 278 1.84 -11.20 -66.29
CA GLU A 278 3.23 -11.47 -66.69
C GLU A 278 3.34 -12.08 -68.10
N SER A 279 2.28 -12.73 -68.60
CA SER A 279 2.23 -13.28 -69.97
C SER A 279 1.93 -12.22 -71.06
N SER A 280 1.66 -10.97 -70.68
CA SER A 280 1.33 -9.87 -71.61
C SER A 280 2.50 -8.91 -71.83
N LYS A 281 3.72 -9.40 -71.98
CA LYS A 281 4.84 -8.60 -72.52
C LYS A 281 5.73 -9.48 -73.40
N ASN A 282 5.43 -9.52 -74.70
CA ASN A 282 6.42 -9.83 -75.73
C ASN A 282 6.81 -8.55 -76.49
N PRO A 283 8.08 -8.43 -76.91
CA PRO A 283 8.67 -7.17 -77.39
C PRO A 283 8.70 -7.11 -78.92
N LEU A 284 8.53 -5.92 -79.51
CA LEU A 284 9.04 -5.60 -80.85
C LEU A 284 9.18 -4.08 -81.04
N GLU A 285 10.46 -3.69 -81.07
CA GLU A 285 11.14 -2.59 -81.76
C GLU A 285 10.39 -1.36 -82.31
N SER A 286 10.92 -0.18 -81.95
CA SER A 286 11.76 0.68 -82.83
C SER A 286 11.50 2.17 -82.61
N GLY A 287 12.57 2.97 -82.59
CA GLY A 287 12.49 4.37 -83.01
C GLY A 287 12.77 5.44 -81.94
N ARG A 288 14.06 5.76 -81.78
CA ARG A 288 14.66 7.10 -81.61
C ARG A 288 13.75 8.28 -81.23
N SER A 289 14.21 9.08 -80.25
CA SER A 289 14.79 10.42 -80.45
C SER A 289 15.15 11.09 -79.12
N HIS A 290 16.34 11.72 -79.08
CA HIS A 290 16.70 13.05 -78.51
C HIS A 290 15.85 13.67 -77.39
N GLU A 291 16.35 14.46 -76.43
CA GLU A 291 17.64 15.10 -76.11
C GLU A 291 17.34 16.04 -74.92
N ARG A 292 18.30 16.16 -73.97
CA ARG A 292 18.52 17.23 -72.97
C ARG A 292 17.35 17.60 -72.02
N ARG A 293 17.61 17.76 -70.72
CA ARG A 293 18.55 18.72 -70.13
C ARG A 293 18.84 18.37 -68.68
#